data_AF-A0A966RT55-F1
#
_entry.id   AF-A0A966RT55-F1
#
_cell.length_a   1.000
_cell.length_b   1.000
_cell.length_c   1.000
_cell.angle_alpha   90.00
_cell.angle_beta   90.00
_cell.angle_gamma   90.00
#
_symmetry.space_group_name_H-M   'P 1'
#
loop_
_entity.id
_entity.type
_entity.pdbx_description
1 polymer ?
#
loop_
_entity_poly.entity_id
_entity_poly.type
_entity_poly.pdbx_seq_one_letter_code
_entity_poly.pdbx_strand_id
1 'polypeptide(L)'
;TGLLALSAHPQLGLAQVAGFWEWPRTKLFMGAFVSFLIAMALAAPWFVDAASQTTLVSEVLDQEVQARLFGEMSLAPLWGFWLISAPWGCYVLVGLWTMRRLDESFRATARSLLIWLLLGLLPFFLMRSFERYLLGALVPVALLLAGMLVQSPLRDSLFRLSPWLRVLSALPMLVLFATVSFFLIWFDLDRLIGSLGLLALGVFIMFWWASKSLGFMITAMVCWLLNVLIFISISYPAIGINQAPDWLIKHAQKSELVFWDGPHPALLAAYSGKAHRHISAKRDSGLDQLKPGQWFVLAQQDRASLEQAAKLRGWELVQVDRWQALVNQGSALRFWPASSDWRLALKTADISLLQSELVVLRLERVRW
;
A
#
# COMPACT_ATOMS: atom_id res chain seq x y z
N THR A 1 -26.28 16.49 -11.68
CA THR A 1 -26.16 17.71 -12.50
C THR A 1 -24.81 17.72 -13.21
N GLY A 2 -24.78 17.15 -14.41
CA GLY A 2 -23.55 17.03 -15.23
C GLY A 2 -23.80 16.60 -16.68
N LEU A 3 -25.06 16.65 -17.13
CA LEU A 3 -25.48 16.29 -18.50
C LEU A 3 -26.03 17.49 -19.29
N LEU A 4 -25.89 18.71 -18.77
CA LEU A 4 -26.42 19.94 -19.40
C LEU A 4 -25.36 21.01 -19.67
N ALA A 5 -24.06 20.68 -19.57
CA ALA A 5 -22.98 21.65 -19.79
C ALA A 5 -22.28 21.52 -21.17
N LEU A 6 -22.72 20.61 -22.04
CA LEU A 6 -22.11 20.39 -23.37
C LEU A 6 -23.05 20.71 -24.55
N SER A 7 -24.24 21.26 -24.31
CA SER A 7 -25.23 21.55 -25.36
C SER A 7 -25.28 23.02 -25.82
N ALA A 8 -24.31 23.85 -25.45
CA ALA A 8 -24.32 25.27 -25.80
C ALA A 8 -22.95 25.75 -26.30
N HIS A 9 -22.52 25.28 -27.47
CA HIS A 9 -21.53 26.01 -28.26
C HIS A 9 -21.93 25.99 -29.75
N PRO A 10 -22.21 27.15 -30.38
CA PRO A 10 -22.75 27.22 -31.76
C PRO A 10 -21.77 26.82 -32.86
N GLN A 11 -20.56 26.37 -32.54
CA GLN A 11 -19.48 26.11 -33.51
C GLN A 11 -19.34 24.65 -33.94
N LEU A 12 -20.21 23.76 -33.45
CA LEU A 12 -20.23 22.34 -33.86
C LEU A 12 -21.26 22.02 -34.97
N GLY A 13 -21.79 23.05 -35.64
CA GLY A 13 -22.77 22.92 -36.74
C GLY A 13 -22.22 22.45 -38.09
N LEU A 14 -20.89 22.32 -38.24
CA LEU A 14 -20.26 21.92 -39.51
C LEU A 14 -19.88 20.43 -39.61
N ALA A 15 -20.10 19.64 -38.56
CA ALA A 15 -19.75 18.21 -38.55
C ALA A 15 -20.88 17.28 -39.04
N GLN A 16 -22.01 17.82 -39.51
CA GLN A 16 -23.17 17.02 -39.95
C GLN A 16 -23.08 16.52 -41.42
N VAL A 17 -21.99 16.79 -42.14
CA VAL A 17 -21.89 16.44 -43.58
C VAL A 17 -21.20 15.10 -43.87
N ALA A 18 -20.72 14.36 -42.86
CA ALA A 18 -20.13 13.03 -43.07
C ALA A 18 -20.86 11.95 -42.26
N GLY A 19 -21.86 11.33 -42.90
CA GLY A 19 -22.66 10.20 -42.40
C GLY A 19 -21.88 8.88 -42.22
N PHE A 20 -20.66 8.95 -41.71
CA PHE A 20 -19.83 7.80 -41.30
C PHE A 20 -19.51 7.82 -39.79
N TRP A 21 -19.87 8.89 -39.07
CA TRP A 21 -19.42 9.16 -37.70
C TRP A 21 -20.50 9.00 -36.60
N GLU A 22 -21.69 8.51 -36.94
CA GLU A 22 -22.82 8.45 -35.99
C GLU A 22 -22.96 7.12 -35.24
N TRP A 23 -21.94 6.27 -35.25
CA TRP A 23 -21.98 5.07 -34.43
C TRP A 23 -21.54 5.44 -33.00
N PRO A 24 -22.35 5.18 -31.96
CA PRO A 24 -21.97 5.46 -30.57
C PRO A 24 -20.61 4.85 -30.20
N ARG A 25 -20.24 3.74 -30.85
CA ARG A 25 -18.97 3.04 -30.71
C ARG A 25 -17.77 3.81 -31.28
N THR A 26 -17.92 4.52 -32.40
CA THR A 26 -16.81 5.29 -33.00
C THR A 26 -16.51 6.55 -32.19
N LYS A 27 -17.53 7.20 -31.61
CA LYS A 27 -17.34 8.32 -30.67
C LYS A 27 -16.61 7.88 -29.39
N LEU A 28 -16.96 6.73 -28.83
CA LEU A 28 -16.26 6.16 -27.68
C LEU A 28 -14.80 5.80 -28.01
N PHE A 29 -14.56 5.16 -29.16
CA PHE A 29 -13.22 4.81 -29.59
C PHE A 29 -12.34 6.04 -29.84
N MET A 30 -12.86 7.04 -30.54
CA MET A 30 -12.16 8.31 -30.76
C MET A 30 -11.89 9.05 -29.45
N GLY A 31 -12.86 9.07 -28.52
CA GLY A 31 -12.66 9.67 -27.20
C GLY A 31 -11.57 8.96 -26.41
N ALA A 32 -11.56 7.62 -26.41
CA ALA A 32 -10.51 6.82 -25.77
C ALA A 32 -9.13 7.05 -26.41
N PHE A 33 -9.08 7.10 -27.75
CA PHE A 33 -7.85 7.35 -28.50
C PHE A 33 -7.28 8.75 -28.21
N VAL A 34 -8.12 9.79 -28.26
CA VAL A 34 -7.70 11.16 -27.92
C VAL A 34 -7.24 11.25 -26.46
N SER A 35 -7.96 10.60 -25.53
CA SER A 35 -7.56 10.55 -24.11
C SER A 35 -6.22 9.85 -23.93
N PHE A 36 -5.97 8.76 -24.66
CA PHE A 36 -4.69 8.06 -24.68
C PHE A 36 -3.56 8.95 -25.23
N LEU A 37 -3.79 9.65 -26.34
CA LEU A 37 -2.82 10.57 -26.91
C LEU A 37 -2.48 11.72 -25.96
N ILE A 38 -3.49 12.30 -25.30
CA ILE A 38 -3.27 13.33 -24.28
C ILE A 38 -2.46 12.76 -23.11
N ALA A 39 -2.81 11.57 -22.61
CA ALA A 39 -2.06 10.93 -21.53
C ALA A 39 -0.60 10.68 -21.92
N MET A 40 -0.34 10.24 -23.15
CA MET A 40 1.01 10.07 -23.69
C MET A 40 1.74 11.41 -23.83
N ALA A 41 1.10 12.44 -24.35
CA ALA A 41 1.69 13.77 -24.47
C ALA A 41 2.05 14.38 -23.10
N LEU A 42 1.28 14.07 -22.05
CA LEU A 42 1.56 14.50 -20.69
C LEU A 42 2.67 13.69 -20.00
N ALA A 43 2.74 12.38 -20.26
CA ALA A 43 3.72 11.50 -19.62
C ALA A 43 5.10 11.50 -20.31
N ALA A 44 5.13 11.58 -21.64
CA ALA A 44 6.35 11.45 -22.44
C ALA A 44 7.49 12.43 -22.06
N PRO A 45 7.23 13.72 -21.75
CA PRO A 45 8.31 14.66 -21.45
C PRO A 45 9.25 14.20 -20.33
N TRP A 46 8.70 13.62 -19.26
CA TRP A 46 9.50 13.12 -18.14
C TRP A 46 10.37 11.93 -18.53
N PHE A 47 9.81 10.98 -19.27
CA PHE A 47 10.56 9.80 -19.72
C PHE A 47 11.67 10.17 -20.72
N VAL A 48 11.41 11.13 -21.61
CA VAL A 48 12.42 11.64 -22.55
C VAL A 48 13.56 12.34 -21.81
N ASP A 49 13.24 13.19 -20.83
CA ASP A 49 14.24 13.86 -20.00
C ASP A 49 15.07 12.85 -19.20
N ALA A 50 14.43 11.90 -18.51
CA ALA A 50 15.12 10.87 -17.75
C ALA A 50 16.06 10.02 -18.62
N ALA A 51 15.61 9.62 -19.82
CA ALA A 51 16.42 8.84 -20.75
C ALA A 51 17.61 9.63 -21.31
N SER A 52 17.51 10.96 -21.39
CA SER A 52 18.62 11.81 -21.84
C SER A 52 19.72 11.97 -20.77
N GLN A 53 19.37 11.83 -19.50
CA GLN A 53 20.29 12.07 -18.36
C GLN A 53 21.00 10.81 -17.87
N THR A 54 20.49 9.61 -18.19
CA THR A 54 21.11 8.36 -17.76
C THR A 54 20.85 7.20 -18.72
N THR A 55 21.87 6.37 -18.93
CA THR A 55 21.75 5.10 -19.65
C THR A 55 21.05 4.01 -18.83
N LEU A 56 20.82 4.25 -17.53
CA LEU A 56 20.23 3.27 -16.61
C LEU A 56 18.72 3.12 -16.76
N VAL A 57 18.04 3.97 -17.54
CA VAL A 57 16.57 3.91 -17.67
C VAL A 57 16.12 2.56 -18.22
N SER A 58 16.79 2.02 -19.24
CA SER A 58 16.49 0.71 -19.80
C SER A 58 16.74 -0.41 -18.78
N GLU A 59 17.86 -0.37 -18.07
CA GLU A 59 18.19 -1.35 -17.04
C GLU A 59 17.19 -1.35 -15.88
N VAL A 60 16.74 -0.18 -15.44
CA VAL A 60 15.73 -0.05 -14.39
C VAL A 60 14.37 -0.55 -14.87
N LEU A 61 13.98 -0.23 -16.12
CA LEU A 61 12.74 -0.74 -16.72
C LEU A 61 12.77 -2.27 -16.85
N ASP A 62 13.88 -2.84 -17.33
CA ASP A 62 14.04 -4.29 -17.45
C ASP A 62 14.02 -4.97 -16.08
N GLN A 63 14.68 -4.39 -15.07
CA GLN A 63 14.63 -4.89 -13.69
C GLN A 63 13.21 -4.85 -13.13
N GLU A 64 12.46 -3.77 -13.36
CA GLU A 64 11.07 -3.63 -12.92
C GLU A 64 10.13 -4.64 -13.62
N VAL A 65 10.34 -4.87 -14.92
CA VAL A 65 9.55 -5.84 -15.70
C VAL A 65 9.85 -7.27 -15.21
N GLN A 66 11.13 -7.62 -15.03
CA GLN A 66 11.52 -8.93 -14.52
C GLN A 66 11.05 -9.15 -13.08
N ALA A 67 11.14 -8.14 -12.20
CA ALA A 67 10.70 -8.24 -10.81
C ALA A 67 9.19 -8.54 -10.67
N ARG A 68 8.39 -8.16 -11.68
CA ARG A 68 6.94 -8.41 -11.72
C ARG A 68 6.56 -9.80 -12.20
N LEU A 69 7.50 -10.58 -12.75
CA LEU A 69 7.28 -11.97 -13.19
C LEU A 69 6.01 -12.10 -14.05
N PHE A 70 5.92 -11.31 -15.12
CA PHE A 70 4.78 -11.36 -16.04
C PHE A 70 4.60 -12.77 -16.62
N GLY A 71 3.37 -13.26 -16.64
CA GLY A 71 3.01 -14.59 -17.12
C GLY A 71 2.84 -15.63 -16.01
N GLU A 72 3.24 -15.34 -14.78
CA GLU A 72 2.91 -16.18 -13.63
C GLU A 72 1.50 -15.87 -13.12
N MET A 73 0.61 -16.86 -13.20
CA MET A 73 -0.76 -16.76 -12.70
C MET A 73 -0.75 -16.58 -11.17
N SER A 74 -1.33 -15.49 -10.69
CA SER A 74 -1.41 -15.16 -9.25
C SER A 74 -2.85 -15.09 -8.76
N LEU A 75 -3.13 -15.76 -7.65
CA LEU A 75 -4.40 -15.63 -6.91
C LEU A 75 -4.35 -14.55 -5.82
N ALA A 76 -3.19 -13.91 -5.63
CA ALA A 76 -3.03 -12.81 -4.68
C ALA A 76 -4.05 -11.68 -4.86
N PRO A 77 -4.48 -11.30 -6.09
CA PRO A 77 -5.50 -10.27 -6.28
C PRO A 77 -6.83 -10.59 -5.61
N LEU A 78 -7.24 -11.86 -5.50
CA LEU A 78 -8.50 -12.23 -4.84
C LEU A 78 -8.45 -11.93 -3.35
N TRP A 79 -7.36 -12.33 -2.70
CA TRP A 79 -7.13 -12.04 -1.29
C TRP A 79 -6.98 -10.54 -1.04
N GLY A 80 -6.13 -9.88 -1.83
CA GLY A 80 -5.91 -8.44 -1.74
C GLY A 80 -7.20 -7.66 -1.98
N PHE A 81 -8.01 -8.06 -2.95
CA PHE A 81 -9.32 -7.45 -3.21
C PHE A 81 -10.27 -7.62 -2.02
N TRP A 82 -10.34 -8.82 -1.42
CA TRP A 82 -11.17 -9.05 -0.25
C TRP A 82 -10.71 -8.20 0.95
N LEU A 83 -9.40 -8.09 1.16
CA LEU A 83 -8.83 -7.27 2.22
C LEU A 83 -9.16 -5.78 2.06
N ILE A 84 -8.94 -5.20 0.88
CA ILE A 84 -9.17 -3.77 0.65
C ILE A 84 -10.65 -3.42 0.54
N SER A 85 -11.49 -4.34 0.05
CA SER A 85 -12.92 -4.10 -0.14
C SER A 85 -13.74 -4.46 1.09
N ALA A 86 -13.16 -5.09 2.10
CA ALA A 86 -13.82 -5.34 3.37
C ALA A 86 -14.30 -3.99 4.00
N PRO A 87 -15.39 -4.00 4.78
CA PRO A 87 -16.29 -5.12 5.00
C PRO A 87 -17.31 -5.31 3.86
N TRP A 88 -17.15 -4.64 2.73
CA TRP A 88 -18.13 -4.59 1.65
C TRP A 88 -17.93 -5.60 0.51
N GLY A 89 -16.82 -6.34 0.50
CA GLY A 89 -16.47 -7.24 -0.61
C GLY A 89 -17.60 -8.20 -1.00
N CYS A 90 -18.20 -8.91 -0.04
CA CYS A 90 -19.32 -9.81 -0.32
C CYS A 90 -20.63 -9.05 -0.65
N TYR A 91 -20.81 -7.82 -0.16
CA TYR A 91 -21.99 -7.00 -0.47
C TYR A 91 -22.01 -6.63 -1.95
N VAL A 92 -20.85 -6.30 -2.52
CA VAL A 92 -20.72 -6.10 -3.96
C VAL A 92 -21.12 -7.38 -4.68
N LEU A 93 -20.50 -8.52 -4.37
CA LEU A 93 -20.77 -9.79 -5.05
C LEU A 93 -22.25 -10.19 -5.03
N VAL A 94 -22.93 -10.03 -3.89
CA VAL A 94 -24.37 -10.30 -3.79
C VAL A 94 -25.18 -9.28 -4.58
N GLY A 95 -24.83 -8.00 -4.48
CA GLY A 95 -25.45 -6.95 -5.27
C GLY A 95 -25.37 -7.23 -6.77
N LEU A 96 -24.22 -7.75 -7.23
CA LEU A 96 -24.01 -8.20 -8.61
C LEU A 96 -24.94 -9.36 -8.99
N TRP A 97 -25.11 -10.35 -8.11
CA TRP A 97 -26.05 -11.45 -8.35
C TRP A 97 -27.50 -10.96 -8.48
N THR A 98 -27.85 -9.94 -7.69
CA THR A 98 -29.19 -9.34 -7.70
C THR A 98 -29.39 -8.27 -8.78
N MET A 99 -28.41 -8.08 -9.69
CA MET A 99 -28.46 -7.05 -10.76
C MET A 99 -29.67 -7.14 -11.68
N ARG A 100 -30.32 -8.31 -11.77
CA ARG A 100 -31.56 -8.48 -12.54
C ARG A 100 -32.71 -7.62 -12.00
N ARG A 101 -32.64 -7.20 -10.73
CA ARG A 101 -33.63 -6.36 -10.04
C ARG A 101 -33.36 -4.86 -10.16
N LEU A 102 -32.30 -4.48 -10.87
CA LEU A 102 -31.93 -3.08 -11.09
C LEU A 102 -32.78 -2.42 -12.16
N ASP A 103 -33.07 -1.14 -11.97
CA ASP A 103 -33.56 -0.24 -13.00
C ASP A 103 -32.65 -0.29 -14.24
N GLU A 104 -33.23 -0.18 -15.43
CA GLU A 104 -32.46 -0.33 -16.69
C GLU A 104 -31.32 0.70 -16.82
N SER A 105 -31.56 1.93 -16.39
CA SER A 105 -30.57 3.02 -16.43
C SER A 105 -29.34 2.69 -15.59
N PHE A 106 -29.54 2.28 -14.33
CA PHE A 106 -28.45 1.92 -13.43
C PHE A 106 -27.81 0.58 -13.82
N ARG A 107 -28.56 -0.36 -14.41
CA ARG A 107 -28.01 -1.64 -14.89
C ARG A 107 -26.92 -1.41 -15.94
N ALA A 108 -27.10 -0.45 -16.84
CA ALA A 108 -26.07 -0.07 -17.81
C ALA A 108 -24.82 0.48 -17.11
N THR A 109 -24.99 1.42 -16.18
CA THR A 109 -23.88 1.98 -15.38
C THR A 109 -23.14 0.89 -14.60
N ALA A 110 -23.89 0.00 -13.94
CA ALA A 110 -23.32 -1.06 -13.12
C ALA A 110 -22.54 -2.10 -13.96
N ARG A 111 -22.97 -2.37 -15.20
CA ARG A 111 -22.18 -3.14 -16.17
C ARG A 111 -20.88 -2.44 -16.55
N SER A 112 -20.90 -1.14 -16.79
CA SER A 112 -19.67 -0.37 -17.08
C SER A 112 -18.71 -0.38 -15.90
N LEU A 113 -19.21 -0.22 -14.67
CA LEU A 113 -18.40 -0.31 -13.44
C LEU A 113 -17.82 -1.71 -13.22
N LEU A 114 -18.57 -2.76 -13.56
CA LEU A 114 -18.07 -4.13 -13.56
C LEU A 114 -16.95 -4.36 -14.57
N ILE A 115 -17.12 -3.85 -15.79
CA ILE A 115 -16.09 -3.95 -16.83
C ILE A 115 -14.83 -3.21 -16.36
N TRP A 116 -14.99 -2.01 -15.78
CA TRP A 116 -13.87 -1.28 -15.19
C TRP A 116 -13.19 -2.09 -14.08
N LEU A 117 -13.96 -2.67 -13.16
CA LEU A 117 -13.42 -3.51 -12.09
C LEU A 117 -12.64 -4.71 -12.65
N LEU A 118 -13.22 -5.45 -13.60
CA LEU A 118 -12.60 -6.64 -14.19
C LEU A 118 -11.34 -6.30 -14.98
N LEU A 119 -11.39 -5.28 -15.84
CA LEU A 119 -10.23 -4.84 -16.62
C LEU A 119 -9.15 -4.23 -15.73
N GLY A 120 -9.54 -3.57 -14.64
CA GLY A 120 -8.61 -3.06 -13.63
C GLY A 120 -7.92 -4.18 -12.85
N LEU A 121 -8.62 -5.28 -12.55
CA LEU A 121 -8.06 -6.40 -11.81
C LEU A 121 -7.26 -7.37 -12.69
N LEU A 122 -7.62 -7.53 -13.96
CA LEU A 122 -7.07 -8.54 -14.87
C LEU A 122 -5.54 -8.55 -14.96
N PRO A 123 -4.83 -7.42 -15.10
CA PRO A 123 -3.37 -7.42 -15.19
C PRO A 123 -2.71 -8.02 -13.95
N PHE A 124 -3.33 -7.86 -12.77
CA PHE A 124 -2.77 -8.32 -11.50
C PHE A 124 -2.86 -9.84 -11.30
N PHE A 125 -3.69 -10.53 -12.08
CA PHE A 125 -3.71 -12.00 -12.13
C PHE A 125 -2.58 -12.57 -12.97
N LEU A 126 -1.98 -11.75 -13.85
CA LEU A 126 -0.95 -12.15 -14.82
C LEU A 126 0.45 -11.69 -14.41
N MET A 127 0.59 -11.12 -13.20
CA MET A 127 1.88 -10.68 -12.66
C MET A 127 1.89 -10.82 -11.15
N ARG A 128 3.09 -10.86 -10.57
CA ARG A 128 3.28 -10.72 -9.13
C ARG A 128 2.82 -9.33 -8.69
N SER A 129 1.65 -9.28 -8.07
CA SER A 129 0.99 -8.03 -7.68
C SER A 129 1.13 -7.75 -6.19
N PHE A 130 1.28 -6.47 -5.86
CA PHE A 130 1.16 -5.98 -4.49
C PHE A 130 -0.26 -5.45 -4.26
N GLU A 131 -0.81 -5.70 -3.08
CA GLU A 131 -2.19 -5.35 -2.70
C GLU A 131 -2.51 -3.87 -2.94
N ARG A 132 -1.52 -2.98 -2.75
CA ARG A 132 -1.64 -1.53 -3.00
C ARG A 132 -2.04 -1.16 -4.43
N TYR A 133 -1.75 -2.01 -5.42
CA TYR A 133 -2.12 -1.73 -6.80
C TYR A 133 -3.62 -1.92 -7.06
N LEU A 134 -4.28 -2.68 -6.20
CA LEU A 134 -5.71 -2.93 -6.27
C LEU A 134 -6.53 -1.74 -5.73
N LEU A 135 -5.90 -0.70 -5.15
CA LEU A 135 -6.60 0.49 -4.67
C LEU A 135 -7.45 1.18 -5.76
N GLY A 136 -7.00 1.13 -7.02
CA GLY A 136 -7.78 1.64 -8.16
C GLY A 136 -9.12 0.93 -8.35
N ALA A 137 -9.25 -0.33 -7.89
CA ALA A 137 -10.49 -1.10 -7.95
C ALA A 137 -11.52 -0.67 -6.89
N LEU A 138 -11.13 0.12 -5.89
CA LEU A 138 -12.06 0.59 -4.85
C LEU A 138 -13.08 1.60 -5.38
N VAL A 139 -12.72 2.38 -6.40
CA VAL A 139 -13.62 3.38 -6.99
C VAL A 139 -14.88 2.73 -7.58
N PRO A 140 -14.78 1.75 -8.52
CA PRO A 140 -15.97 1.10 -9.04
C PRO A 140 -16.73 0.33 -7.95
N VAL A 141 -16.05 -0.25 -6.95
CA VAL A 141 -16.68 -0.88 -5.78
C VAL A 141 -17.55 0.12 -5.00
N ALA A 142 -17.00 1.28 -4.66
CA ALA A 142 -17.71 2.32 -3.91
C ALA A 142 -18.93 2.84 -4.68
N LEU A 143 -18.79 3.07 -5.98
CA LEU A 143 -19.89 3.53 -6.83
C LEU A 143 -21.00 2.48 -6.97
N LEU A 144 -20.63 1.20 -7.11
CA LEU A 144 -21.59 0.10 -7.13
C LEU A 144 -22.36 0.04 -5.81
N LEU A 145 -21.66 0.03 -4.67
CA LEU A 145 -22.27 -0.01 -3.34
C LEU A 145 -23.19 1.19 -3.09
N ALA A 146 -22.74 2.40 -3.42
CA ALA A 146 -23.54 3.61 -3.27
C ALA A 146 -24.84 3.52 -4.07
N GLY A 147 -24.76 3.09 -5.33
CA GLY A 147 -25.95 2.90 -6.16
C GLY A 147 -26.89 1.82 -5.63
N MET A 148 -26.35 0.71 -5.11
CA MET A 148 -27.14 -0.36 -4.48
C MET A 148 -27.84 0.10 -3.19
N LEU A 149 -27.20 0.96 -2.40
CA LEU A 149 -27.79 1.51 -1.16
C LEU A 149 -28.87 2.56 -1.44
N VAL A 150 -28.80 3.27 -2.57
CA VAL A 150 -29.82 4.25 -2.97
C VAL A 150 -31.08 3.55 -3.49
N GLN A 151 -30.95 2.41 -4.17
CA GLN A 151 -32.10 1.67 -4.70
C GLN A 151 -32.80 0.83 -3.63
N SER A 152 -34.07 1.15 -3.32
CA SER A 152 -34.83 0.47 -2.26
C SER A 152 -34.84 -1.06 -2.37
N PRO A 153 -35.12 -1.68 -3.54
CA PRO A 153 -35.19 -3.14 -3.64
C PRO A 153 -33.87 -3.84 -3.33
N LEU A 154 -32.75 -3.21 -3.69
CA LEU A 154 -31.42 -3.75 -3.42
C LEU A 154 -30.98 -3.48 -1.98
N ARG A 155 -31.18 -2.26 -1.48
CA ARG A 155 -30.93 -1.92 -0.10
C ARG A 155 -31.62 -2.89 0.86
N ASP A 156 -32.88 -3.20 0.61
CA ASP A 156 -33.65 -4.14 1.45
C ASP A 156 -33.10 -5.57 1.33
N SER A 157 -32.62 -5.96 0.14
CA SER A 157 -31.94 -7.25 -0.06
C SER A 157 -30.62 -7.32 0.71
N LEU A 158 -29.84 -6.23 0.76
CA LEU A 158 -28.60 -6.15 1.54
C LEU A 158 -28.88 -6.24 3.05
N PHE A 159 -29.95 -5.61 3.53
CA PHE A 159 -30.35 -5.71 4.94
C PHE A 159 -30.96 -7.07 5.33
N ARG A 160 -31.39 -7.87 4.36
CA ARG A 160 -31.82 -9.27 4.57
C ARG A 160 -30.67 -10.28 4.48
N LEU A 161 -29.45 -9.84 4.17
CA LEU A 161 -28.29 -10.72 4.17
C LEU A 161 -28.11 -11.41 5.51
N SER A 162 -27.75 -12.70 5.46
CA SER A 162 -27.38 -13.48 6.64
C SER A 162 -26.27 -12.75 7.42
N PRO A 163 -26.39 -12.60 8.75
CA PRO A 163 -25.34 -11.99 9.57
C PRO A 163 -23.97 -12.64 9.37
N TRP A 164 -23.94 -13.96 9.12
CA TRP A 164 -22.70 -14.69 8.84
C TRP A 164 -21.99 -14.22 7.58
N LEU A 165 -22.74 -13.86 6.53
CA LEU A 165 -22.14 -13.34 5.30
C LEU A 165 -21.52 -11.96 5.52
N ARG A 166 -22.08 -11.17 6.45
CA ARG A 166 -21.54 -9.87 6.85
C ARG A 166 -20.25 -10.04 7.65
N VAL A 167 -20.22 -10.96 8.59
CA VAL A 167 -19.00 -11.25 9.34
C VAL A 167 -17.92 -11.78 8.41
N LEU A 168 -18.28 -12.69 7.49
CA LEU A 168 -17.35 -13.19 6.48
C LEU A 168 -16.81 -12.02 5.64
N SER A 169 -17.66 -11.10 5.20
CA SER A 169 -17.20 -9.96 4.40
C SER A 169 -16.24 -9.03 5.16
N ALA A 170 -16.35 -8.96 6.49
CA ALA A 170 -15.46 -8.21 7.37
C ALA A 170 -14.25 -9.02 7.88
N LEU A 171 -14.19 -10.33 7.64
CA LEU A 171 -13.23 -11.23 8.28
C LEU A 171 -11.76 -10.81 8.14
N PRO A 172 -11.26 -10.39 6.95
CA PRO A 172 -9.85 -9.98 6.83
C PRO A 172 -9.51 -8.82 7.76
N MET A 173 -10.44 -7.87 7.90
CA MET A 173 -10.29 -6.74 8.81
C MET A 173 -10.39 -7.19 10.27
N LEU A 174 -11.35 -8.07 10.61
CA LEU A 174 -11.45 -8.59 11.96
C LEU A 174 -10.16 -9.30 12.40
N VAL A 175 -9.59 -10.13 11.53
CA VAL A 175 -8.34 -10.85 11.80
C VAL A 175 -7.18 -9.86 11.95
N LEU A 176 -7.02 -8.90 11.04
CA LEU A 176 -5.93 -7.93 11.10
C LEU A 176 -5.96 -7.11 12.39
N PHE A 177 -7.10 -6.50 12.72
CA PHE A 177 -7.23 -5.61 13.86
C PHE A 177 -7.23 -6.37 15.19
N ALA A 178 -7.82 -7.56 15.26
CA ALA A 178 -7.70 -8.42 16.42
C ALA A 178 -6.23 -8.82 16.65
N THR A 179 -5.53 -9.26 15.60
CA THR A 179 -4.13 -9.69 15.70
C THR A 179 -3.25 -8.56 16.22
N VAL A 180 -3.39 -7.35 15.69
CA VAL A 180 -2.63 -6.19 16.18
C VAL A 180 -2.99 -5.86 17.63
N SER A 181 -4.27 -5.82 17.95
CA SER A 181 -4.72 -5.48 19.31
C SER A 181 -4.21 -6.50 20.34
N PHE A 182 -4.29 -7.79 20.01
CA PHE A 182 -3.69 -8.86 20.81
C PHE A 182 -2.18 -8.73 20.87
N PHE A 183 -1.49 -8.37 19.79
CA PHE A 183 -0.05 -8.17 19.77
C PHE A 183 0.37 -7.06 20.75
N LEU A 184 -0.34 -5.92 20.75
CA LEU A 184 -0.07 -4.80 21.67
C LEU A 184 -0.26 -5.20 23.14
N ILE A 185 -1.28 -6.00 23.44
CA ILE A 185 -1.56 -6.49 24.80
C ILE A 185 -0.54 -7.55 25.22
N TRP A 186 -0.26 -8.51 24.33
CA TRP A 186 0.57 -9.67 24.61
C TRP A 186 2.02 -9.29 24.91
N PHE A 187 2.59 -8.39 24.11
CA PHE A 187 3.96 -7.91 24.26
C PHE A 187 4.08 -6.67 25.17
N ASP A 188 3.01 -6.32 25.88
CA ASP A 188 2.98 -5.18 26.81
C ASP A 188 3.44 -3.84 26.20
N LEU A 189 3.14 -3.62 24.92
CA LEU A 189 3.52 -2.39 24.21
C LEU A 189 2.59 -1.22 24.58
N ASP A 190 1.29 -1.46 24.49
CA ASP A 190 0.26 -0.53 24.94
C ASP A 190 -1.06 -1.29 25.18
N ARG A 191 -1.27 -1.73 26.42
CA ARG A 191 -2.48 -2.49 26.80
C ARG A 191 -3.75 -1.68 26.66
N LEU A 192 -3.70 -0.36 26.88
CA LEU A 192 -4.87 0.50 26.82
C LEU A 192 -5.35 0.60 25.37
N ILE A 193 -4.45 0.90 24.44
CA ILE A 193 -4.78 0.99 23.01
C ILE A 193 -5.25 -0.36 22.49
N GLY A 194 -4.55 -1.45 22.82
CA GLY A 194 -4.96 -2.79 22.41
C GLY A 194 -6.35 -3.16 22.93
N SER A 195 -6.66 -2.83 24.19
CA SER A 195 -7.99 -3.09 24.78
C SER A 195 -9.09 -2.25 24.14
N LEU A 196 -8.81 -0.97 23.87
CA LEU A 196 -9.74 -0.08 23.16
C LEU A 196 -9.99 -0.56 21.73
N GLY A 197 -8.96 -1.05 21.04
CA GLY A 197 -9.08 -1.69 19.72
C GLY A 197 -10.00 -2.90 19.75
N LEU A 198 -9.80 -3.83 20.70
CA LEU A 198 -10.69 -4.99 20.87
C LEU A 198 -12.13 -4.59 21.21
N LEU A 199 -12.33 -3.59 22.08
CA LEU A 199 -13.65 -3.08 22.41
C LEU A 199 -14.34 -2.50 21.17
N ALA A 200 -13.65 -1.63 20.43
CA ALA A 200 -14.19 -1.02 19.23
C ALA A 200 -14.49 -2.07 18.14
N LEU A 201 -13.66 -3.11 18.03
CA LEU A 201 -13.90 -4.25 17.14
C LEU A 201 -15.14 -5.05 17.57
N GLY A 202 -15.33 -5.30 18.87
CA GLY A 202 -16.51 -5.95 19.41
C GLY A 202 -17.80 -5.17 19.13
N VAL A 203 -17.76 -3.85 19.35
CA VAL A 203 -18.87 -2.95 19.00
C VAL A 203 -19.14 -2.97 17.49
N PHE A 204 -18.09 -2.91 16.66
CA PHE A 204 -18.24 -3.05 15.21
C PHE A 204 -18.94 -4.36 14.84
N ILE A 205 -18.50 -5.50 15.36
CA ILE A 205 -19.11 -6.81 15.09
C ILE A 205 -20.59 -6.80 15.50
N MET A 206 -20.93 -6.29 16.68
CA MET A 206 -22.30 -6.22 17.15
C MET A 206 -23.20 -5.41 16.21
N PHE A 207 -22.80 -4.19 15.84
CA PHE A 207 -23.58 -3.33 14.97
C PHE A 207 -23.62 -3.86 13.52
N TRP A 208 -22.52 -4.41 13.02
CA TRP A 208 -22.43 -5.01 11.70
C TRP A 208 -23.31 -6.25 11.58
N TRP A 209 -23.29 -7.12 12.59
CA TRP A 209 -24.19 -8.28 12.70
C TRP A 209 -25.65 -7.85 12.70
N ALA A 210 -25.98 -6.85 13.53
CA ALA A 210 -27.34 -6.34 13.72
C ALA A 210 -27.82 -5.36 12.64
N SER A 211 -27.05 -5.12 11.57
CA SER A 211 -27.32 -4.11 10.54
C SER A 211 -28.61 -4.38 9.73
N LYS A 212 -29.77 -4.05 10.30
CA LYS A 212 -31.08 -4.12 9.65
C LYS A 212 -31.53 -2.77 9.07
N SER A 213 -30.80 -1.70 9.38
CA SER A 213 -31.05 -0.36 8.88
C SER A 213 -29.75 0.37 8.60
N LEU A 214 -29.86 1.48 7.88
CA LEU A 214 -28.72 2.33 7.53
C LEU A 214 -28.04 2.93 8.78
N GLY A 215 -28.79 3.20 9.85
CA GLY A 215 -28.23 3.73 11.10
C GLY A 215 -27.28 2.75 11.80
N PHE A 216 -27.66 1.47 11.91
CA PHE A 216 -26.76 0.44 12.44
C PHE A 216 -25.50 0.27 11.57
N MET A 217 -25.67 0.32 10.26
CA MET A 217 -24.57 0.20 9.30
C MET A 217 -23.59 1.38 9.40
N ILE A 218 -24.09 2.63 9.47
CA ILE A 218 -23.26 3.82 9.68
C ILE A 218 -22.51 3.72 11.01
N THR A 219 -23.20 3.32 12.09
CA THR A 219 -22.58 3.19 13.42
C THR A 219 -21.44 2.17 13.38
N ALA A 220 -21.65 1.01 12.75
CA ALA A 220 -20.59 0.04 12.52
C ALA A 220 -19.42 0.67 11.74
N MET A 221 -19.70 1.44 10.67
CA MET A 221 -18.65 2.08 9.87
C MET A 221 -17.86 3.14 10.62
N VAL A 222 -18.49 3.88 11.54
CA VAL A 222 -17.79 4.82 12.41
C VAL A 222 -16.87 4.09 13.37
N CYS A 223 -17.32 3.01 14.01
CA CYS A 223 -16.48 2.18 14.88
C CYS A 223 -15.32 1.53 14.10
N TRP A 224 -15.57 1.15 12.85
CA TRP A 224 -14.54 0.66 11.93
C TRP A 224 -13.50 1.75 11.62
N LEU A 225 -13.93 2.93 11.19
CA LEU A 225 -13.03 4.04 10.88
C LEU A 225 -12.20 4.44 12.10
N LEU A 226 -12.81 4.44 13.29
CA LEU A 226 -12.10 4.70 14.55
C LEU A 226 -11.00 3.67 14.79
N ASN A 227 -11.26 2.38 14.58
CA ASN A 227 -10.22 1.34 14.66
C ASN A 227 -9.07 1.61 13.69
N VAL A 228 -9.38 1.93 12.42
CA VAL A 228 -8.36 2.26 11.40
C VAL A 228 -7.51 3.44 11.84
N LEU A 229 -8.13 4.50 12.36
CA LEU A 229 -7.41 5.69 12.84
C LEU A 229 -6.54 5.37 14.06
N ILE A 230 -7.06 4.64 15.05
CA ILE A 230 -6.27 4.19 16.21
C ILE A 230 -5.07 3.36 15.74
N PHE A 231 -5.28 2.47 14.77
CA PHE A 231 -4.23 1.62 14.24
C PHE A 231 -3.13 2.43 13.55
N ILE A 232 -3.50 3.27 12.57
CA ILE A 232 -2.53 4.00 11.75
C ILE A 232 -1.84 5.10 12.57
N SER A 233 -2.59 5.84 13.39
CA SER A 233 -2.08 7.02 14.08
C SER A 233 -1.42 6.72 15.42
N ILE A 234 -1.75 5.60 16.07
CA ILE A 234 -1.29 5.34 17.44
C ILE A 234 -0.61 3.96 17.55
N SER A 235 -1.30 2.89 17.14
CA SER A 235 -0.75 1.52 17.28
C SER A 235 0.50 1.30 16.44
N TYR A 236 0.47 1.66 15.15
CA TYR A 236 1.60 1.43 14.25
C TYR A 236 2.87 2.17 14.70
N PRO A 237 2.80 3.46 15.11
CA PRO A 237 3.90 4.12 15.80
C PRO A 237 4.32 3.40 17.09
N ALA A 238 3.40 3.01 17.97
CA ALA A 238 3.74 2.37 19.25
C ALA A 238 4.53 1.05 19.09
N ILE A 239 4.33 0.32 17.98
CA ILE A 239 5.06 -0.92 17.71
C ILE A 239 6.54 -0.67 17.38
N GLY A 240 6.93 0.53 16.96
CA GLY A 240 8.33 0.85 16.70
C GLY A 240 8.90 0.24 15.40
N ILE A 241 8.03 -0.12 14.44
CA ILE A 241 8.46 -0.67 13.15
C ILE A 241 9.25 0.37 12.37
N ASN A 242 10.50 0.05 12.04
CA ASN A 242 11.45 0.91 11.33
C ASN A 242 11.60 2.31 11.99
N GLN A 243 11.56 2.40 13.32
CA GLN A 243 11.84 3.67 14.00
C GLN A 243 13.35 3.94 14.08
N ALA A 244 13.68 5.23 13.92
CA ALA A 244 14.99 5.78 14.21
C ALA A 244 14.93 6.54 15.54
N PRO A 245 16.01 6.53 16.34
CA PRO A 245 16.07 7.35 17.54
C PRO A 245 16.12 8.84 17.18
N ASP A 246 15.58 9.70 18.05
CA ASP A 246 15.46 11.15 17.83
C ASP A 246 16.79 11.84 17.50
N TRP A 247 17.90 11.38 18.09
CA TRP A 247 19.22 11.94 17.83
C TRP A 247 19.66 11.70 16.38
N LEU A 248 19.32 10.54 15.81
CA LEU A 248 19.64 10.19 14.43
C LEU A 248 18.76 10.99 13.47
N ILE A 249 17.48 11.17 13.80
CA ILE A 249 16.55 12.01 13.02
C ILE A 249 17.07 13.47 12.98
N LYS A 250 17.45 14.04 14.13
CA LYS A 250 17.99 15.41 14.21
C LYS A 250 19.30 15.56 13.44
N HIS A 251 20.15 14.53 13.43
CA HIS A 251 21.36 14.52 12.62
C HIS A 251 21.03 14.46 11.11
N ALA A 252 20.15 13.53 10.70
CA ALA A 252 19.71 13.34 9.32
C ALA A 252 19.05 14.59 8.71
N GLN A 253 18.41 15.42 9.54
CA GLN A 253 17.85 16.71 9.10
C GLN A 253 18.94 17.72 8.72
N LYS A 254 20.14 17.64 9.30
CA LYS A 254 21.23 18.59 9.08
C LYS A 254 22.29 18.07 8.10
N SER A 255 22.55 16.78 8.14
CA SER A 255 23.67 16.14 7.43
C SER A 255 23.17 14.97 6.58
N GLU A 256 23.88 14.70 5.49
CA GLU A 256 23.61 13.55 4.63
C GLU A 256 24.04 12.26 5.31
N LEU A 257 23.14 11.27 5.31
CA LEU A 257 23.42 9.90 5.76
C LEU A 257 23.56 8.97 4.56
N VAL A 258 24.29 7.88 4.77
CA VAL A 258 24.44 6.81 3.79
C VAL A 258 23.84 5.53 4.34
N PHE A 259 22.88 4.97 3.61
CA PHE A 259 22.35 3.65 3.89
C PHE A 259 23.16 2.59 3.18
N TRP A 260 23.57 1.55 3.90
CA TRP A 260 24.30 0.41 3.34
C TRP A 260 23.42 -0.84 3.28
N ASP A 261 23.29 -1.43 2.09
CA ASP A 261 22.54 -2.67 1.80
C ASP A 261 21.08 -2.73 2.29
N GLY A 262 20.43 -1.58 2.35
CA GLY A 262 18.99 -1.50 2.54
C GLY A 262 18.57 -0.15 3.12
N PRO A 263 17.33 0.30 2.90
CA PRO A 263 16.81 1.50 3.53
C PRO A 263 16.41 1.17 4.97
N HIS A 264 17.38 1.03 5.87
CA HIS A 264 17.13 0.75 7.27
C HIS A 264 17.63 1.90 8.15
N PRO A 265 16.77 2.54 8.96
CA PRO A 265 15.31 2.37 9.03
C PRO A 265 14.57 3.07 7.89
N ALA A 266 13.55 2.41 7.33
CA ALA A 266 12.85 2.87 6.13
C ALA A 266 12.12 4.21 6.30
N LEU A 267 11.75 4.57 7.53
CA LEU A 267 11.02 5.82 7.82
C LEU A 267 11.94 7.02 8.05
N LEU A 268 13.25 6.84 8.12
CA LEU A 268 14.18 7.94 8.44
C LEU A 268 14.12 9.06 7.39
N ALA A 269 14.01 8.73 6.10
CA ALA A 269 13.87 9.73 5.04
C ALA A 269 12.59 10.57 5.20
N ALA A 270 11.49 9.95 5.63
CA ALA A 270 10.24 10.63 5.91
C ALA A 270 10.37 11.55 7.14
N TYR A 271 10.98 11.08 8.23
CA TYR A 271 11.20 11.88 9.44
C TYR A 271 12.20 13.01 9.26
N SER A 272 13.22 12.83 8.42
CA SER A 272 14.20 13.87 8.12
C SER A 272 13.76 14.83 7.02
N GLY A 273 12.71 14.50 6.27
CA GLY A 273 12.25 15.27 5.10
C GLY A 273 13.28 15.33 3.96
N LYS A 274 14.19 14.36 3.89
CA LYS A 274 15.33 14.34 2.95
C LYS A 274 15.54 12.94 2.38
N ALA A 275 15.86 12.88 1.09
CA ALA A 275 16.40 11.67 0.48
C ALA A 275 17.85 11.48 0.93
N HIS A 276 18.19 10.26 1.33
CA HIS A 276 19.55 9.88 1.72
C HIS A 276 20.14 8.97 0.67
N ARG A 277 21.48 8.92 0.63
CA ARG A 277 22.20 8.11 -0.34
C ARG A 277 22.09 6.63 0.03
N HIS A 278 21.82 5.78 -0.96
CA HIS A 278 21.84 4.33 -0.80
C HIS A 278 23.03 3.74 -1.56
N ILE A 279 23.83 2.93 -0.87
CA ILE A 279 24.90 2.15 -1.47
C ILE A 279 24.61 0.67 -1.17
N SER A 280 24.77 -0.19 -2.17
CA SER A 280 24.66 -1.63 -1.99
C SER A 280 26.02 -2.27 -2.19
N ALA A 281 26.33 -3.35 -1.47
CA ALA A 281 27.51 -4.16 -1.68
C ALA A 281 27.61 -4.66 -3.14
N LYS A 282 26.49 -4.79 -3.86
CA LYS A 282 26.49 -5.21 -5.27
C LYS A 282 26.81 -4.08 -6.25
N ARG A 283 26.74 -2.81 -5.83
CA ARG A 283 27.02 -1.62 -6.66
C ARG A 283 28.16 -0.83 -6.03
N ASP A 284 29.37 -1.27 -6.31
CA ASP A 284 30.63 -0.76 -5.74
C ASP A 284 30.92 0.72 -6.10
N SER A 285 30.31 1.24 -7.18
CA SER A 285 30.54 2.61 -7.69
C SER A 285 30.16 3.73 -6.72
N GLY A 286 29.36 3.44 -5.68
CA GLY A 286 29.00 4.41 -4.65
C GLY A 286 30.12 4.69 -3.65
N LEU A 287 31.05 3.76 -3.46
CA LEU A 287 32.08 3.79 -2.41
C LEU A 287 33.28 4.69 -2.74
N ASP A 288 33.42 5.11 -4.00
CA ASP A 288 34.52 5.98 -4.41
C ASP A 288 34.22 7.47 -4.15
N GLN A 289 32.96 7.79 -3.80
CA GLN A 289 32.52 9.15 -3.49
C GLN A 289 32.38 9.40 -1.98
N LEU A 290 32.95 8.52 -1.15
CA LEU A 290 32.88 8.65 0.29
C LEU A 290 33.72 9.82 0.80
N LYS A 291 33.18 10.53 1.79
CA LYS A 291 33.82 11.67 2.45
C LYS A 291 34.09 11.34 3.92
N PRO A 292 35.24 11.77 4.48
CA PRO A 292 35.50 11.66 5.91
C PRO A 292 34.36 12.28 6.73
N GLY A 293 33.99 11.63 7.83
CA GLY A 293 32.93 12.09 8.72
C GLY A 293 31.50 11.72 8.29
N GLN A 294 31.31 11.05 7.15
CA GLN A 294 30.01 10.52 6.76
C GLN A 294 29.53 9.42 7.71
N TRP A 295 28.22 9.43 7.96
CA TRP A 295 27.57 8.44 8.82
C TRP A 295 26.85 7.40 7.97
N PHE A 296 27.09 6.15 8.31
CA PHE A 296 26.48 4.98 7.70
C PHE A 296 25.47 4.38 8.64
N VAL A 297 24.30 4.03 8.10
CA VAL A 297 23.26 3.29 8.83
C VAL A 297 23.03 1.95 8.14
N LEU A 298 23.07 0.88 8.92
CA LEU A 298 22.95 -0.49 8.44
C LEU A 298 22.49 -1.46 9.53
N ALA A 299 22.07 -2.65 9.11
CA ALA A 299 21.86 -3.75 10.04
C ALA A 299 23.21 -4.33 10.48
N GLN A 300 23.27 -4.79 11.73
CA GLN A 300 24.50 -5.34 12.32
C GLN A 300 25.07 -6.53 11.52
N GLN A 301 24.20 -7.33 10.89
CA GLN A 301 24.62 -8.46 10.03
C GLN A 301 25.42 -8.02 8.78
N ASP A 302 25.19 -6.80 8.29
CA ASP A 302 25.82 -6.28 7.07
C ASP A 302 27.14 -5.54 7.38
N ARG A 303 27.46 -5.33 8.67
CA ARG A 303 28.64 -4.60 9.13
C ARG A 303 29.95 -5.13 8.56
N ALA A 304 30.13 -6.46 8.57
CA ALA A 304 31.35 -7.08 8.08
C ALA A 304 31.62 -6.75 6.60
N SER A 305 30.56 -6.66 5.80
CA SER A 305 30.67 -6.36 4.37
C SER A 305 31.12 -4.92 4.11
N LEU A 306 30.60 -3.97 4.90
CA LEU A 306 31.00 -2.57 4.84
C LEU A 306 32.42 -2.36 5.38
N GLU A 307 32.79 -3.00 6.49
CA GLU A 307 34.15 -2.95 7.04
C GLU A 307 35.19 -3.48 6.06
N GLN A 308 34.89 -4.57 5.37
CA GLN A 308 35.75 -5.10 4.32
C GLN A 308 35.88 -4.11 3.15
N ALA A 309 34.77 -3.55 2.67
CA ALA A 309 34.76 -2.58 1.58
C ALA A 309 35.48 -1.27 1.91
N ALA A 310 35.37 -0.80 3.16
CA ALA A 310 36.04 0.39 3.68
C ALA A 310 37.56 0.17 3.84
N LYS A 311 37.96 -0.97 4.41
CA LYS A 311 39.37 -1.33 4.63
C LYS A 311 40.14 -1.42 3.32
N LEU A 312 39.54 -1.98 2.27
CA LEU A 312 40.12 -2.03 0.92
C LEU A 312 40.46 -0.64 0.36
N ARG A 313 39.77 0.41 0.84
CA ARG A 313 39.93 1.81 0.41
C ARG A 313 40.69 2.67 1.43
N GLY A 314 41.28 2.06 2.45
CA GLY A 314 42.06 2.77 3.47
C GLY A 314 41.21 3.61 4.43
N TRP A 315 39.94 3.25 4.62
CA TRP A 315 39.06 3.88 5.59
C TRP A 315 38.93 3.02 6.86
N GLU A 316 38.70 3.71 7.97
CA GLU A 316 38.33 3.12 9.25
C GLU A 316 36.87 3.48 9.58
N LEU A 317 36.16 2.57 10.24
CA LEU A 317 34.78 2.79 10.66
C LEU A 317 34.72 2.78 12.18
N VAL A 318 34.29 3.90 12.74
CA VAL A 318 34.11 4.05 14.18
C VAL A 318 32.62 3.92 14.50
N GLN A 319 32.26 3.02 15.39
CA GLN A 319 30.87 2.89 15.83
C GLN A 319 30.46 4.13 16.64
N VAL A 320 29.41 4.80 16.18
CA VAL A 320 28.82 5.95 16.87
C VAL A 320 27.82 5.47 17.91
N ASP A 321 26.89 4.61 17.50
CA ASP A 321 25.84 4.09 18.36
C ASP A 321 25.19 2.83 17.77
N ARG A 322 24.30 2.21 18.54
CA ARG A 322 23.49 1.05 18.16
C ARG A 322 22.12 1.11 18.82
N TRP A 323 21.12 0.53 18.16
CA TRP A 323 19.78 0.38 18.73
C TRP A 323 19.09 -0.84 18.13
N GLN A 324 18.01 -1.27 18.78
CA GLN A 324 17.16 -2.35 18.29
C GLN A 324 15.87 -1.78 17.73
N ALA A 325 15.43 -2.31 16.60
CA ALA A 325 14.16 -1.94 15.99
C ALA A 325 13.55 -3.15 15.27
N LEU A 326 12.23 -3.14 15.10
CA LEU A 326 11.57 -4.08 14.20
C LEU A 326 11.81 -3.62 12.75
N VAL A 327 12.64 -4.34 12.01
CA VAL A 327 13.07 -3.95 10.66
C VAL A 327 12.51 -4.90 9.62
N ASN A 328 11.95 -4.34 8.53
CA ASN A 328 11.48 -5.14 7.39
C ASN A 328 12.60 -5.36 6.39
N GLN A 329 13.35 -6.46 6.51
CA GLN A 329 14.38 -6.85 5.54
C GLN A 329 13.73 -7.51 4.30
N GLY A 330 13.43 -6.70 3.28
CA GLY A 330 13.22 -7.10 1.88
C GLY A 330 12.48 -8.42 1.60
N SER A 331 11.21 -8.33 1.19
CA SER A 331 10.38 -9.37 0.54
C SER A 331 9.96 -10.60 1.36
N ALA A 332 10.62 -10.90 2.47
CA ALA A 332 10.12 -11.82 3.48
C ALA A 332 10.20 -11.09 4.81
N LEU A 333 9.06 -10.50 5.19
CA LEU A 333 8.79 -10.18 6.58
C LEU A 333 9.33 -11.33 7.44
N ARG A 334 10.28 -11.08 8.36
CA ARG A 334 10.53 -11.96 9.53
C ARG A 334 9.28 -11.96 10.44
N PHE A 335 8.08 -12.07 9.87
CA PHE A 335 6.80 -12.22 10.55
C PHE A 335 6.25 -13.64 10.38
N TRP A 336 7.03 -14.55 9.79
CA TRP A 336 6.60 -15.93 9.71
C TRP A 336 6.91 -16.65 11.03
N PRO A 337 5.90 -17.19 11.75
CA PRO A 337 6.04 -17.84 13.06
C PRO A 337 6.81 -19.18 13.03
N ALA A 338 7.57 -19.46 11.97
CA ALA A 338 8.36 -20.69 11.83
C ALA A 338 9.78 -20.56 12.37
N SER A 339 10.30 -19.36 12.68
CA SER A 339 11.61 -19.26 13.35
C SER A 339 11.50 -19.66 14.83
N SER A 340 12.58 -20.19 15.38
CA SER A 340 12.74 -20.41 16.83
C SER A 340 12.40 -19.17 17.65
N ASP A 341 12.76 -18.02 17.10
CA ASP A 341 12.68 -16.71 17.77
C ASP A 341 11.24 -16.28 17.96
N TRP A 342 10.35 -16.50 16.98
CA TRP A 342 8.91 -16.25 17.15
C TRP A 342 8.27 -17.13 18.21
N ARG A 343 8.63 -18.42 18.25
CA ARG A 343 8.09 -19.32 19.27
C ARG A 343 8.56 -18.92 20.66
N LEU A 344 9.81 -18.48 20.79
CA LEU A 344 10.37 -18.03 22.06
C LEU A 344 9.78 -16.69 22.48
N ALA A 345 9.68 -15.72 21.56
CA ALA A 345 9.04 -14.41 21.77
C ALA A 345 7.59 -14.56 22.23
N LEU A 346 6.80 -15.41 21.56
CA LEU A 346 5.42 -15.66 21.97
C LEU A 346 5.35 -16.34 23.35
N LYS A 347 6.22 -17.31 23.64
CA LYS A 347 6.24 -17.98 24.95
C LYS A 347 6.66 -17.08 26.11
N THR A 348 7.60 -16.17 25.87
CA THR A 348 8.17 -15.29 26.88
C THR A 348 7.52 -13.91 26.94
N ALA A 349 6.65 -13.61 25.96
CA ALA A 349 6.09 -12.28 25.74
C ALA A 349 7.16 -11.18 25.55
N ASP A 350 8.35 -11.55 25.05
CA ASP A 350 9.46 -10.63 24.84
C ASP A 350 9.63 -10.29 23.35
N ILE A 351 9.37 -9.03 23.01
CA ILE A 351 9.47 -8.51 21.64
C ILE A 351 10.91 -8.28 21.19
N SER A 352 11.87 -8.15 22.12
CA SER A 352 13.27 -7.87 21.79
C SER A 352 13.89 -8.98 20.95
N LEU A 353 13.40 -10.22 21.11
CA LEU A 353 13.79 -11.39 20.33
C LEU A 353 13.44 -11.29 18.84
N LEU A 354 12.53 -10.39 18.47
CA LEU A 354 12.12 -10.15 17.08
C LEU A 354 12.79 -8.93 16.45
N GLN A 355 13.51 -8.14 17.25
CA GLN A 355 14.14 -6.92 16.80
C GLN A 355 15.49 -7.22 16.14
N SER A 356 15.81 -6.43 15.12
CA SER A 356 17.13 -6.42 14.51
C SER A 356 17.97 -5.30 15.13
N GLU A 357 19.24 -5.59 15.40
CA GLU A 357 20.21 -4.58 15.80
C GLU A 357 20.61 -3.77 14.57
N LEU A 358 20.44 -2.45 14.66
CA LEU A 358 20.91 -1.46 13.71
C LEU A 358 22.09 -0.71 14.34
N VAL A 359 23.05 -0.34 13.50
CA VAL A 359 24.27 0.37 13.92
C VAL A 359 24.49 1.61 13.10
N VAL A 360 25.05 2.63 13.74
CA VAL A 360 25.57 3.82 13.07
C VAL A 360 27.09 3.80 13.14
N LEU A 361 27.72 3.87 11.96
CA LEU A 361 29.18 3.94 11.84
C LEU A 361 29.59 5.28 11.24
N ARG A 362 30.69 5.85 11.71
CA ARG A 362 31.31 7.05 11.16
C ARG A 362 32.56 6.67 10.40
N LEU A 363 32.68 7.18 9.18
CA LEU A 363 33.87 7.00 8.36
C LEU A 363 35.00 7.92 8.82
N GLU A 364 36.15 7.35 9.14
CA GLU A 364 37.36 8.08 9.52
C GLU A 364 38.51 7.70 8.60
N ARG A 365 39.38 8.67 8.33
CA ARG A 365 40.59 8.43 7.54
C ARG A 365 41.63 7.82 8.47
N VAL A 366 42.22 6.69 8.07
CA VAL A 366 43.32 6.07 8.81
C VAL A 366 44.43 7.11 8.96
N ARG A 367 44.69 7.53 10.20
CA ARG A 367 45.87 8.35 10.52
C ARG A 367 47.04 7.39 10.68
N TRP A 368 47.91 7.35 9.68
CA TRP A 368 49.19 6.66 9.76
C TRP A 368 50.18 7.45 10.60
#